data_AF-A0A318YZV7-F1
#
_entry.id   AF-A0A318YZV7-F1
#
_cell.length_a   1.000
_cell.length_b   1.000
_cell.length_c   1.000
_cell.angle_alpha   90.00
_cell.angle_beta   90.00
_cell.angle_gamma   90.00
#
_symmetry.space_group_name_H-M   'P 1'
#
loop_
_entity.id
_entity.type
_entity.pdbx_description
1 polymer ?
#
loop_
_entity_poly.entity_id
_entity_poly.type
_entity_poly.pdbx_seq_one_letter_code
_entity_poly.pdbx_strand_id
1 'polypeptide(L)'
;MAPYPAQPIKGRERYRVMMDVRKLDVENWLTVDKNYMDEHEVRSQLLETEKSKVLQCLPESYDACLEALEEVVEFLCQRFSNVFEQKKCGDETTVHNKMTGETFCFGGKNKDVDPLEIAVRLTMEDLSILMKNEEDEYYLAASASLFPVGWTVQDRIGWTISKLHNPVPLWHQQVANSVSKFLARLTPASPMERSNYFVEVKRPDEDLFEILYRPTSLSEENPDPTPQDIVIRRERQTFRRLPRTGALVFGVKTILTTLDELPMQELQNLAKEIKSWPEYVGEYKGREVWGPKALEYCEKKSRMYQQDPEKMMV
;
A
#
# COMPACT_ATOMS: atom_id res chain seq x y z
N MET A 1 -11.24 10.80 13.14
CA MET A 1 -10.71 9.45 13.45
C MET A 1 -9.19 9.57 13.56
N ALA A 2 -8.51 8.89 14.48
CA ALA A 2 -7.05 8.94 14.54
C ALA A 2 -6.44 8.15 13.36
N PRO A 3 -5.21 8.47 12.90
CA PRO A 3 -4.51 7.70 11.87
C PRO A 3 -4.44 6.22 12.24
N TYR A 4 -4.58 5.35 11.24
CA TYR A 4 -4.33 3.93 11.47
C TYR A 4 -2.85 3.71 11.80
N PRO A 5 -2.50 2.98 12.88
CA PRO A 5 -1.12 2.87 13.33
C PRO A 5 -0.29 2.07 12.32
N ALA A 6 0.83 2.67 11.87
CA ALA A 6 1.80 1.97 11.05
C ALA A 6 2.60 0.95 11.89
N GLN A 7 3.02 -0.15 11.27
CA GLN A 7 3.92 -1.08 11.95
C GLN A 7 5.31 -0.44 12.11
N PRO A 8 5.90 -0.52 13.32
CA PRO A 8 7.18 0.12 13.58
C PRO A 8 8.33 -0.60 12.86
N ILE A 9 9.37 0.17 12.53
CA ILE A 9 10.63 -0.39 12.02
C ILE A 9 11.24 -1.28 13.09
N LYS A 10 11.58 -2.53 12.73
CA LYS A 10 11.93 -3.59 13.70
C LYS A 10 13.33 -3.45 14.28
N GLY A 11 14.28 -2.88 13.54
CA GLY A 11 15.65 -2.68 14.01
C GLY A 11 16.53 -3.92 13.91
N ARG A 12 16.41 -4.69 12.82
CA ARG A 12 17.18 -5.94 12.64
C ARG A 12 18.68 -5.68 12.53
N GLU A 13 19.46 -6.36 13.36
CA GLU A 13 20.94 -6.32 13.33
C GLU A 13 21.56 -7.13 12.19
N ARG A 14 20.79 -8.04 11.59
CA ARG A 14 21.21 -8.84 10.44
C ARG A 14 20.14 -8.79 9.36
N TYR A 15 20.54 -8.44 8.15
CA TYR A 15 19.64 -8.46 7.00
C TYR A 15 19.21 -9.89 6.66
N ARG A 16 17.90 -10.09 6.55
CA ARG A 16 17.28 -11.34 6.07
C ARG A 16 16.05 -10.98 5.26
N VAL A 17 15.93 -11.59 4.09
CA VAL A 17 14.70 -11.52 3.30
C VAL A 17 13.67 -12.44 3.94
N MET A 18 12.58 -11.86 4.45
CA MET A 18 11.49 -12.60 5.05
C MET A 18 10.15 -12.11 4.49
N MET A 19 9.17 -13.00 4.41
CA MET A 19 7.83 -12.61 4.00
C MET A 19 7.14 -11.75 5.04
N ASP A 20 7.42 -11.97 6.34
CA ASP A 20 6.86 -11.21 7.47
C ASP A 20 5.31 -11.18 7.49
N VAL A 21 4.67 -12.24 6.96
CA VAL A 21 3.22 -12.39 6.95
C VAL A 21 2.68 -12.84 8.31
N ARG A 22 1.53 -12.30 8.69
CA ARG A 22 0.74 -12.69 9.87
C ARG A 22 -0.74 -12.72 9.50
N LYS A 23 -1.57 -13.26 10.40
CA LYS A 23 -3.03 -13.21 10.21
C LYS A 23 -3.49 -11.75 10.20
N LEU A 24 -4.37 -11.43 9.26
CA LEU A 24 -5.05 -10.15 9.20
C LEU A 24 -5.97 -10.01 10.41
N ASP A 25 -5.92 -8.85 11.08
CA ASP A 25 -7.00 -8.44 11.97
C ASP A 25 -8.22 -8.08 11.12
N VAL A 26 -9.21 -8.96 11.12
CA VAL A 26 -10.38 -8.85 10.24
C VAL A 26 -11.23 -7.63 10.53
N GLU A 27 -11.25 -7.13 11.78
CA GLU A 27 -11.96 -5.91 12.18
C GLU A 27 -11.33 -4.64 11.61
N ASN A 28 -10.09 -4.75 11.16
CA ASN A 28 -9.28 -3.67 10.60
C ASN A 28 -8.80 -4.02 9.19
N TRP A 29 -9.59 -4.77 8.41
CA TRP A 29 -9.22 -5.08 7.03
C TRP A 29 -8.95 -3.81 6.22
N LEU A 30 -9.97 -2.97 6.05
CA LEU A 30 -9.87 -1.66 5.39
C LEU A 30 -9.86 -0.55 6.43
N THR A 31 -9.20 0.56 6.09
CA THR A 31 -9.00 1.66 7.01
C THR A 31 -9.67 2.94 6.53
N VAL A 32 -10.24 3.69 7.48
CA VAL A 32 -10.73 5.06 7.28
C VAL A 32 -10.25 5.87 8.47
N ASP A 33 -9.42 6.87 8.21
CA ASP A 33 -8.83 7.70 9.25
C ASP A 33 -8.89 9.20 8.91
N LYS A 34 -8.16 10.05 9.66
CA LYS A 34 -8.19 11.50 9.44
C LYS A 34 -7.68 11.93 8.06
N ASN A 35 -6.84 11.13 7.41
CA ASN A 35 -6.24 11.44 6.11
C ASN A 35 -7.17 11.06 4.95
N TYR A 36 -8.35 10.50 5.23
CA TYR A 36 -9.27 9.97 4.21
C TYR A 36 -9.59 10.98 3.12
N MET A 37 -9.95 12.21 3.48
CA MET A 37 -10.34 13.23 2.49
C MET A 37 -9.17 13.71 1.65
N ASP A 38 -8.01 13.95 2.28
CA ASP A 38 -6.81 14.43 1.58
C ASP A 38 -6.31 13.37 0.57
N GLU A 39 -6.28 12.11 0.99
CA GLU A 39 -5.92 10.99 0.09
C GLU A 39 -7.01 10.74 -0.97
N HIS A 40 -8.29 10.90 -0.64
CA HIS A 40 -9.39 10.74 -1.58
C HIS A 40 -9.33 11.78 -2.70
N GLU A 41 -8.98 13.03 -2.41
CA GLU A 41 -8.81 14.07 -3.43
C GLU A 41 -7.72 13.69 -4.43
N VAL A 42 -6.57 13.23 -3.94
CA VAL A 42 -5.47 12.74 -4.80
C VAL A 42 -5.93 11.54 -5.63
N ARG A 43 -6.65 10.58 -5.03
CA ARG A 43 -7.21 9.41 -5.75
C ARG A 43 -8.15 9.84 -6.87
N SER A 44 -9.05 10.78 -6.58
CA SER A 44 -10.01 11.31 -7.56
C SER A 44 -9.30 12.01 -8.72
N GLN A 45 -8.30 12.85 -8.42
CA GLN A 45 -7.50 13.52 -9.43
C GLN A 45 -6.73 12.52 -10.32
N LEU A 46 -6.14 11.48 -9.73
CA LEU A 46 -5.44 10.43 -10.49
C LEU A 46 -6.38 9.61 -11.39
N LEU A 47 -7.59 9.28 -10.90
CA LEU A 47 -8.59 8.58 -11.70
C LEU A 47 -9.13 9.43 -12.85
N GLU A 48 -9.10 10.76 -12.71
CA GLU A 48 -9.49 11.68 -13.78
C GLU A 48 -8.36 11.90 -14.80
N THR A 49 -7.14 12.12 -14.32
CA THR A 49 -6.02 12.61 -15.15
C THR A 49 -5.10 11.50 -15.64
N GLU A 50 -4.98 10.40 -14.91
CA GLU A 50 -4.00 9.33 -15.14
C GLU A 50 -4.63 7.93 -15.17
N LYS A 51 -5.94 7.84 -15.47
CA LYS A 51 -6.75 6.61 -15.36
C LYS A 51 -6.08 5.39 -15.96
N SER A 52 -5.56 5.49 -17.20
CA SER A 52 -4.94 4.36 -17.89
C SER A 52 -3.65 3.87 -17.23
N LYS A 53 -2.94 4.73 -16.48
CA LYS A 53 -1.71 4.38 -15.75
C LYS A 53 -2.01 3.78 -14.38
N VAL A 54 -3.10 4.18 -13.72
CA VAL A 54 -3.41 3.77 -12.34
C VAL A 54 -4.48 2.70 -12.24
N LEU A 55 -5.35 2.53 -13.25
CA LEU A 55 -6.46 1.59 -13.22
C LEU A 55 -6.61 0.84 -14.55
N GLN A 56 -6.46 -0.49 -14.49
CA GLN A 56 -6.79 -1.37 -15.61
C GLN A 56 -7.39 -2.68 -15.10
N CYS A 57 -8.39 -3.18 -15.82
CA CYS A 57 -9.03 -4.47 -15.58
C CYS A 57 -9.04 -5.27 -16.89
N LEU A 58 -8.55 -6.52 -16.85
CA LEU A 58 -8.72 -7.44 -17.97
C LEU A 58 -10.18 -7.92 -18.02
N PRO A 59 -10.76 -8.18 -19.20
CA PRO A 59 -12.18 -8.52 -19.32
C PRO A 59 -12.62 -9.70 -18.44
N GLU A 60 -11.78 -10.72 -18.31
CA GLU A 60 -12.05 -11.91 -17.49
C GLU A 60 -12.05 -11.64 -15.97
N SER A 61 -11.55 -10.48 -15.53
CA SER A 61 -11.48 -10.14 -14.10
C SER A 61 -12.77 -9.54 -13.56
N TYR A 62 -13.76 -9.24 -14.41
CA TYR A 62 -14.95 -8.47 -14.03
C TYR A 62 -15.69 -9.06 -12.82
N ASP A 63 -15.97 -10.36 -12.81
CA ASP A 63 -16.70 -11.02 -11.73
C ASP A 63 -15.94 -10.96 -10.40
N ALA A 64 -14.61 -11.07 -10.45
CA ALA A 64 -13.74 -10.94 -9.28
C ALA A 64 -13.67 -9.50 -8.77
N CYS A 65 -13.65 -8.51 -9.66
CA CYS A 65 -13.75 -7.10 -9.29
C CYS A 65 -15.11 -6.79 -8.65
N LEU A 66 -16.21 -7.33 -9.18
CA LEU A 66 -17.56 -7.13 -8.63
C LEU A 66 -17.69 -7.75 -7.25
N GLU A 67 -17.19 -8.98 -7.05
CA GLU A 67 -17.16 -9.60 -5.73
C GLU A 67 -16.28 -8.83 -4.74
N ALA A 68 -15.11 -8.35 -5.18
CA ALA A 68 -14.25 -7.52 -4.33
C ALA A 68 -14.97 -6.24 -3.89
N LEU A 69 -15.71 -5.59 -4.79
CA LEU A 69 -16.53 -4.42 -4.45
C LEU A 69 -17.63 -4.76 -3.44
N GLU A 70 -18.33 -5.89 -3.60
CA GLU A 70 -19.34 -6.34 -2.64
C GLU A 70 -18.77 -6.53 -1.23
N GLU A 71 -17.62 -7.21 -1.12
CA GLU A 71 -16.92 -7.42 0.14
C GLU A 71 -16.44 -6.10 0.77
N VAL A 72 -15.91 -5.18 -0.05
CA VAL A 72 -15.49 -3.83 0.37
C VAL A 72 -16.67 -3.05 0.94
N VAL A 73 -17.79 -2.99 0.21
CA VAL A 73 -18.98 -2.23 0.62
C VAL A 73 -19.58 -2.84 1.89
N GLU A 74 -19.69 -4.16 1.98
CA GLU A 74 -20.18 -4.84 3.18
C GLU A 74 -19.31 -4.50 4.40
N PHE A 75 -17.98 -4.62 4.27
CA PHE A 75 -17.06 -4.29 5.34
C PHE A 75 -17.17 -2.81 5.76
N LEU A 76 -17.14 -1.88 4.81
CA LEU A 76 -17.18 -0.45 5.09
C LEU A 76 -18.49 -0.02 5.74
N CYS A 77 -19.64 -0.51 5.26
CA CYS A 77 -20.94 -0.22 5.87
C CYS A 77 -21.11 -0.85 7.25
N GLN A 78 -20.51 -2.02 7.52
CA GLN A 78 -20.54 -2.62 8.85
C GLN A 78 -19.62 -1.89 9.83
N ARG A 79 -18.37 -1.62 9.43
CA ARG A 79 -17.30 -1.11 10.29
C ARG A 79 -17.34 0.41 10.49
N PHE A 80 -17.79 1.13 9.47
CA PHE A 80 -17.84 2.59 9.40
C PHE A 80 -19.23 3.07 8.95
N SER A 81 -20.29 2.56 9.60
CA SER A 81 -21.70 2.86 9.30
C SER A 81 -22.08 4.35 9.44
N ASN A 82 -21.26 5.13 10.15
CA ASN A 82 -21.38 6.58 10.22
C ASN A 82 -20.84 7.30 8.97
N VAL A 83 -20.02 6.63 8.16
CA VAL A 83 -19.42 7.16 6.92
C VAL A 83 -20.09 6.57 5.69
N PHE A 84 -20.38 5.27 5.67
CA PHE A 84 -20.94 4.59 4.49
C PHE A 84 -22.32 4.04 4.77
N GLU A 85 -23.18 4.13 3.77
CA GLU A 85 -24.52 3.58 3.79
C GLU A 85 -24.80 2.83 2.50
N GLN A 86 -25.38 1.63 2.59
CA GLN A 86 -25.78 0.86 1.42
C GLN A 86 -27.28 0.62 1.40
N LYS A 87 -27.83 0.53 0.19
CA LYS A 87 -29.21 0.13 -0.07
C LYS A 87 -29.23 -0.88 -1.20
N LYS A 88 -29.87 -2.03 -0.97
CA LYS A 88 -30.07 -3.07 -1.99
C LYS A 88 -31.48 -2.96 -2.57
N CYS A 89 -31.59 -3.03 -3.89
CA CYS A 89 -32.86 -3.01 -4.63
C CYS A 89 -32.80 -4.05 -5.75
N GLY A 90 -33.35 -5.24 -5.51
CA GLY A 90 -33.17 -6.38 -6.41
C GLY A 90 -31.70 -6.78 -6.51
N ASP A 91 -31.18 -6.87 -7.72
CA ASP A 91 -29.79 -7.25 -8.01
C ASP A 91 -28.82 -6.05 -8.00
N GLU A 92 -29.32 -4.84 -7.76
CA GLU A 92 -28.51 -3.61 -7.69
C GLU A 92 -28.28 -3.19 -6.25
N THR A 93 -27.06 -2.71 -5.98
CA THR A 93 -26.66 -2.11 -4.71
C THR A 93 -26.22 -0.68 -4.96
N THR A 94 -26.77 0.25 -4.17
CA THR A 94 -26.33 1.63 -4.11
C THR A 94 -25.54 1.84 -2.83
N VAL A 95 -24.34 2.42 -2.93
CA VAL A 95 -23.51 2.81 -1.78
C VAL A 95 -23.30 4.33 -1.79
N HIS A 96 -23.52 4.95 -0.65
CA HIS A 96 -23.33 6.38 -0.43
C HIS A 96 -22.20 6.62 0.56
N ASN A 97 -21.24 7.45 0.15
CA ASN A 97 -20.15 7.92 1.00
C ASN A 97 -20.51 9.29 1.57
N LYS A 98 -20.82 9.36 2.87
CA LYS A 98 -21.28 10.58 3.55
C LYS A 98 -20.17 11.63 3.70
N MET A 99 -18.90 11.23 3.62
CA MET A 99 -17.77 12.15 3.72
C MET A 99 -17.49 12.88 2.41
N THR A 100 -17.57 12.18 1.27
CA THR A 100 -17.31 12.76 -0.05
C THR A 100 -18.60 13.26 -0.73
N GLY A 101 -19.76 12.74 -0.32
CA GLY A 101 -21.04 13.00 -0.97
C GLY A 101 -21.30 12.13 -2.20
N GLU A 102 -20.34 11.30 -2.61
CA GLU A 102 -20.48 10.43 -3.78
C GLU A 102 -21.48 9.31 -3.56
N THR A 103 -22.11 8.87 -4.65
CA THR A 103 -23.02 7.72 -4.66
C THR A 103 -22.73 6.87 -5.88
N PHE A 104 -22.55 5.57 -5.64
CA PHE A 104 -22.29 4.60 -6.70
C PHE A 104 -23.37 3.54 -6.72
N CYS A 105 -23.78 3.11 -7.91
CA CYS A 105 -24.68 1.98 -8.12
C CYS A 105 -23.92 0.88 -8.85
N PHE A 106 -24.05 -0.37 -8.42
CA PHE A 106 -23.39 -1.52 -9.03
C PHE A 106 -24.25 -2.78 -8.89
N GLY A 107 -23.90 -3.81 -9.65
CA GLY A 107 -24.68 -5.05 -9.74
C GLY A 107 -25.77 -4.97 -10.81
N GLY A 108 -26.54 -6.06 -10.95
CA GLY A 108 -27.61 -6.16 -11.94
C GLY A 108 -27.12 -5.88 -13.38
N LYS A 109 -27.73 -4.88 -14.02
CA LYS A 109 -27.34 -4.43 -15.37
C LYS A 109 -26.45 -3.20 -15.36
N ASN A 110 -26.20 -2.60 -14.20
CA ASN A 110 -25.37 -1.41 -14.11
C ASN A 110 -23.90 -1.75 -14.38
N LYS A 111 -23.33 -1.06 -15.37
CA LYS A 111 -21.91 -1.15 -15.74
C LYS A 111 -21.33 0.25 -16.00
N ASP A 112 -21.89 1.27 -15.36
CA ASP A 112 -21.54 2.67 -15.63
C ASP A 112 -20.11 2.98 -15.18
N VAL A 113 -19.70 2.38 -14.06
CA VAL A 113 -18.35 2.51 -13.49
C VAL A 113 -17.80 1.11 -13.20
N ASP A 114 -16.52 0.90 -13.50
CA ASP A 114 -15.85 -0.36 -13.21
C ASP A 114 -15.93 -0.69 -11.71
N PRO A 115 -16.27 -1.93 -11.31
CA PRO A 115 -16.42 -2.25 -9.89
C PRO A 115 -15.17 -1.99 -9.05
N LEU A 116 -13.98 -2.20 -9.64
CA LEU A 116 -12.72 -1.93 -8.95
C LEU A 116 -12.49 -0.43 -8.75
N GLU A 117 -12.93 0.43 -9.68
CA GLU A 117 -12.85 1.89 -9.51
C GLU A 117 -13.73 2.35 -8.35
N ILE A 118 -14.98 1.85 -8.28
CA ILE A 118 -15.88 2.14 -7.16
C ILE A 118 -15.21 1.73 -5.84
N ALA A 119 -14.62 0.53 -5.79
CA ALA A 119 -13.98 0.03 -4.58
C ALA A 119 -12.86 0.95 -4.09
N VAL A 120 -11.93 1.38 -4.97
CA VAL A 120 -10.80 2.24 -4.57
C VAL A 120 -11.17 3.70 -4.33
N ARG A 121 -12.33 4.18 -4.81
CA ARG A 121 -12.89 5.48 -4.43
C ARG A 121 -13.44 5.46 -3.00
N LEU A 122 -13.91 4.30 -2.54
CA LEU A 122 -14.44 4.12 -1.19
C LEU A 122 -13.34 3.85 -0.15
N THR A 123 -12.24 3.20 -0.53
CA THR A 123 -11.14 2.78 0.36
C THR A 123 -9.94 3.72 0.38
N MET A 124 -9.13 3.66 1.44
CA MET A 124 -7.80 4.31 1.47
C MET A 124 -6.69 3.41 0.88
N GLU A 125 -7.03 2.15 0.63
CA GLU A 125 -6.16 1.15 0.03
C GLU A 125 -6.20 1.21 -1.50
N ASP A 126 -5.05 0.96 -2.12
CA ASP A 126 -4.97 0.49 -3.50
C ASP A 126 -5.37 -0.99 -3.54
N LEU A 127 -6.08 -1.41 -4.58
CA LEU A 127 -6.63 -2.77 -4.69
C LEU A 127 -6.20 -3.43 -6.00
N SER A 128 -5.73 -4.67 -5.90
CA SER A 128 -5.39 -5.50 -7.05
C SER A 128 -6.04 -6.87 -6.96
N ILE A 129 -6.46 -7.40 -8.10
CA ILE A 129 -7.06 -8.72 -8.26
C ILE A 129 -6.04 -9.65 -8.91
N LEU A 130 -5.71 -10.74 -8.21
CA LEU A 130 -4.85 -11.79 -8.73
C LEU A 130 -5.69 -13.01 -9.09
N MET A 131 -5.55 -13.48 -10.33
CA MET A 131 -6.19 -14.70 -10.84
C MET A 131 -5.12 -15.71 -11.24
N LYS A 132 -5.54 -16.96 -11.47
CA LYS A 132 -4.66 -18.01 -11.99
C LYS A 132 -4.81 -18.12 -13.50
N ASN A 133 -3.69 -18.21 -14.21
CA ASN A 133 -3.68 -18.50 -15.64
C ASN A 133 -3.80 -20.02 -15.89
N GLU A 134 -3.72 -20.44 -17.15
CA GLU A 134 -3.79 -21.86 -17.56
C GLU A 134 -2.65 -22.72 -16.99
N GLU A 135 -1.53 -22.10 -16.58
CA GLU A 135 -0.35 -22.74 -16.01
C GLU A 135 -0.37 -22.79 -14.47
N ASP A 136 -1.51 -22.45 -13.85
CA ASP A 136 -1.70 -22.34 -12.39
C ASP A 136 -0.87 -21.23 -11.71
N GLU A 137 -0.32 -20.29 -12.49
CA GLU A 137 0.42 -19.14 -11.98
C GLU A 137 -0.49 -17.95 -11.69
N TYR A 138 -0.26 -17.29 -10.55
CA TYR A 138 -0.96 -16.06 -10.23
C TYR A 138 -0.46 -14.90 -11.10
N TYR A 139 -1.39 -14.13 -11.68
CA TYR A 139 -1.11 -12.94 -12.48
C TYR A 139 -2.00 -11.76 -12.08
N LEU A 140 -1.55 -10.54 -12.40
CA LEU A 140 -2.28 -9.30 -12.14
C LEU A 140 -3.41 -9.13 -13.15
N ALA A 141 -4.63 -9.52 -12.77
CA ALA A 141 -5.80 -9.53 -13.66
C ALA A 141 -6.52 -8.18 -13.68
N ALA A 142 -6.55 -7.49 -12.53
CA ALA A 142 -6.97 -6.11 -12.44
C ALA A 142 -6.15 -5.40 -11.37
N SER A 143 -5.96 -4.10 -11.53
CA SER A 143 -5.27 -3.28 -10.55
C SER A 143 -5.74 -1.85 -10.61
N ALA A 144 -5.97 -1.30 -9.43
CA ALA A 144 -6.16 0.10 -9.16
C ALA A 144 -5.05 0.50 -8.17
N SER A 145 -3.91 0.89 -8.72
CA SER A 145 -2.70 1.30 -7.98
C SER A 145 -2.50 2.79 -8.19
N LEU A 146 -3.10 3.58 -7.31
CA LEU A 146 -3.15 5.04 -7.37
C LEU A 146 -1.93 5.63 -6.67
N PHE A 147 -1.43 4.95 -5.65
CA PHE A 147 -0.21 5.33 -4.95
C PHE A 147 0.92 4.31 -5.23
N PRO A 148 1.28 4.03 -6.50
CA PRO A 148 2.40 3.15 -6.82
C PRO A 148 3.73 3.88 -6.61
N VAL A 149 4.81 3.09 -6.57
CA VAL A 149 6.17 3.62 -6.54
C VAL A 149 7.09 2.88 -7.48
N GLY A 150 7.63 3.60 -8.47
CA GLY A 150 8.53 3.09 -9.50
C GLY A 150 7.87 2.23 -10.57
N TRP A 151 6.54 2.35 -10.76
CA TRP A 151 5.80 1.69 -11.84
C TRP A 151 4.40 2.23 -12.08
N THR A 152 3.79 1.82 -13.19
CA THR A 152 2.38 2.04 -13.52
C THR A 152 1.66 0.72 -13.85
N VAL A 153 0.35 0.66 -13.66
CA VAL A 153 -0.48 -0.52 -14.00
C VAL A 153 -0.40 -0.83 -15.48
N GLN A 154 -0.35 0.19 -16.33
CA GLN A 154 -0.27 0.04 -17.79
C GLN A 154 0.89 -0.84 -18.24
N ASP A 155 2.03 -0.74 -17.55
CA ASP A 155 3.22 -1.52 -17.91
C ASP A 155 3.12 -2.98 -17.46
N ARG A 156 2.28 -3.28 -16.46
CA ARG A 156 2.36 -4.50 -15.64
C ARG A 156 1.11 -5.37 -15.65
N ILE A 157 -0.02 -4.88 -16.16
CA ILE A 157 -1.24 -5.67 -16.25
C ILE A 157 -0.99 -6.99 -17.01
N GLY A 158 -1.60 -8.09 -16.57
CA GLY A 158 -1.40 -9.42 -17.15
C GLY A 158 -0.08 -10.10 -16.77
N TRP A 159 0.84 -9.44 -16.06
CA TRP A 159 2.10 -10.06 -15.65
C TRP A 159 1.89 -11.04 -14.49
N THR A 160 2.65 -12.12 -14.50
CA THR A 160 2.70 -13.08 -13.39
C THR A 160 3.40 -12.47 -12.18
N ILE A 161 3.10 -12.97 -10.97
CA ILE A 161 3.77 -12.53 -9.75
C ILE A 161 5.29 -12.64 -9.87
N SER A 162 5.77 -13.70 -10.52
CA SER A 162 7.19 -13.90 -10.79
C SER A 162 7.78 -12.75 -11.61
N LYS A 163 7.12 -12.40 -12.72
CA LYS A 163 7.56 -11.31 -13.61
C LYS A 163 7.52 -9.94 -12.95
N LEU A 164 6.48 -9.65 -12.16
CA LEU A 164 6.35 -8.39 -11.40
C LEU A 164 7.53 -8.14 -10.46
N HIS A 165 8.12 -9.20 -9.90
CA HIS A 165 9.17 -9.11 -8.90
C HIS A 165 10.58 -9.32 -9.46
N ASN A 166 10.75 -9.41 -10.79
CA ASN A 166 12.07 -9.47 -11.42
C ASN A 166 13.07 -8.40 -10.95
N PRO A 167 12.67 -7.13 -10.67
CA PRO A 167 13.60 -6.12 -10.18
C PRO A 167 14.07 -6.33 -8.74
N VAL A 168 13.43 -7.21 -7.96
CA VAL A 168 13.74 -7.40 -6.54
C VAL A 168 14.98 -8.30 -6.39
N PRO A 169 16.06 -7.84 -5.71
CA PRO A 169 17.26 -8.63 -5.54
C PRO A 169 16.99 -9.98 -4.87
N LEU A 170 17.61 -11.04 -5.41
CA LEU A 170 17.51 -12.42 -4.91
C LEU A 170 16.10 -13.02 -4.90
N TRP A 171 15.12 -12.39 -5.55
CA TRP A 171 13.72 -12.86 -5.57
C TRP A 171 13.59 -14.33 -5.98
N HIS A 172 14.09 -14.68 -7.16
CA HIS A 172 14.03 -16.03 -7.71
C HIS A 172 14.77 -17.06 -6.86
N GLN A 173 15.84 -16.62 -6.18
CA GLN A 173 16.70 -17.51 -5.39
C GLN A 173 16.13 -17.80 -4.00
N GLN A 174 15.45 -16.83 -3.37
CA GLN A 174 15.12 -16.92 -1.94
C GLN A 174 13.63 -16.75 -1.62
N VAL A 175 12.84 -16.12 -2.48
CA VAL A 175 11.50 -15.62 -2.12
C VAL A 175 10.39 -16.24 -2.95
N ALA A 176 10.61 -16.42 -4.25
CA ALA A 176 9.58 -16.84 -5.22
C ALA A 176 8.81 -18.09 -4.75
N ASN A 177 9.53 -19.17 -4.40
CA ASN A 177 8.91 -20.42 -3.93
C ASN A 177 8.07 -20.26 -2.66
N SER A 178 8.50 -19.41 -1.74
CA SER A 178 7.77 -19.15 -0.48
C SER A 178 6.49 -18.37 -0.76
N VAL A 179 6.55 -17.39 -1.66
CA VAL A 179 5.39 -16.59 -2.06
C VAL A 179 4.37 -17.43 -2.83
N SER A 180 4.79 -18.25 -3.78
CA SER A 180 3.85 -19.13 -4.50
C SER A 180 3.13 -20.09 -3.55
N LYS A 181 3.86 -20.70 -2.59
CA LYS A 181 3.26 -21.56 -1.56
C LYS A 181 2.30 -20.81 -0.65
N PHE A 182 2.62 -19.57 -0.30
CA PHE A 182 1.77 -18.72 0.52
C PHE A 182 0.45 -18.40 -0.19
N LEU A 183 0.51 -17.90 -1.43
CA LEU A 183 -0.69 -17.56 -2.21
C LEU A 183 -1.59 -18.78 -2.41
N ALA A 184 -1.00 -19.94 -2.74
CA ALA A 184 -1.74 -21.19 -2.94
C ALA A 184 -2.46 -21.69 -1.66
N ARG A 185 -1.91 -21.39 -0.47
CA ARG A 185 -2.49 -21.78 0.83
C ARG A 185 -3.50 -20.77 1.38
N LEU A 186 -3.64 -19.61 0.76
CA LEU A 186 -4.58 -18.60 1.21
C LEU A 186 -6.01 -19.11 1.03
N THR A 187 -6.81 -19.00 2.08
CA THR A 187 -8.23 -19.39 2.12
C THR A 187 -9.09 -18.20 2.53
N PRO A 188 -10.37 -18.14 2.14
CA PRO A 188 -11.26 -17.05 2.55
C PRO A 188 -11.32 -16.85 4.08
N ALA A 189 -11.26 -17.94 4.85
CA ALA A 189 -11.31 -17.92 6.32
C ALA A 189 -9.99 -17.52 7.01
N SER A 190 -8.89 -17.35 6.27
CA SER A 190 -7.58 -17.02 6.84
C SER A 190 -6.88 -15.93 6.03
N PRO A 191 -7.44 -14.71 6.01
CA PRO A 191 -6.78 -13.57 5.38
C PRO A 191 -5.49 -13.22 6.13
N MET A 192 -4.54 -12.68 5.39
CA MET A 192 -3.19 -12.45 5.88
C MET A 192 -2.80 -11.00 5.61
N GLU A 193 -1.86 -10.48 6.39
CA GLU A 193 -1.27 -9.17 6.18
C GLU A 193 0.23 -9.20 6.40
N ARG A 194 0.92 -8.21 5.87
CA ARG A 194 2.31 -7.89 6.19
C ARG A 194 2.52 -6.39 6.11
N SER A 195 3.68 -5.96 6.56
CA SER A 195 4.11 -4.57 6.37
C SER A 195 5.46 -4.52 5.69
N ASN A 196 5.62 -3.54 4.81
CA ASN A 196 6.87 -3.20 4.17
C ASN A 196 7.09 -1.70 4.31
N TYR A 197 8.33 -1.26 4.12
CA TYR A 197 8.61 0.16 4.00
C TYR A 197 9.72 0.43 2.98
N PHE A 198 9.64 1.62 2.42
CA PHE A 198 10.62 2.24 1.56
C PHE A 198 11.02 3.59 2.17
N VAL A 199 12.18 4.08 1.76
CA VAL A 199 12.60 5.44 2.09
C VAL A 199 12.70 6.19 0.78
N GLU A 200 12.07 7.35 0.74
CA GLU A 200 11.97 8.21 -0.41
C GLU A 200 12.55 9.56 -0.05
N VAL A 201 13.06 10.25 -1.06
CA VAL A 201 13.50 11.64 -0.93
C VAL A 201 12.60 12.49 -1.80
N LYS A 202 11.90 13.43 -1.16
CA LYS A 202 11.07 14.42 -1.84
C LYS A 202 11.83 15.73 -2.04
N ARG A 203 11.40 16.53 -3.01
CA ARG A 203 11.76 17.95 -3.07
C ARG A 203 11.06 18.71 -1.93
N PRO A 204 11.63 19.81 -1.44
CA PRO A 204 11.04 20.58 -0.35
C PRO A 204 9.59 21.04 -0.61
N ASP A 205 9.26 21.35 -1.87
CA ASP A 205 8.00 21.92 -2.33
C ASP A 205 7.02 20.91 -2.96
N GLU A 206 7.35 19.62 -2.96
CA GLU A 206 6.43 18.58 -3.43
C GLU A 206 5.15 18.50 -2.59
N ASP A 207 4.01 18.44 -3.27
CA ASP A 207 2.71 18.27 -2.65
C ASP A 207 2.35 16.79 -2.39
N LEU A 208 1.18 16.55 -1.79
CA LEU A 208 0.74 15.20 -1.46
C LEU A 208 0.49 14.33 -2.71
N PHE A 209 0.06 14.93 -3.82
CA PHE A 209 -0.16 14.21 -5.08
C PHE A 209 1.16 13.67 -5.61
N GLU A 210 2.19 14.51 -5.68
CA GLU A 210 3.53 14.12 -6.16
C GLU A 210 4.20 13.09 -5.25
N ILE A 211 4.02 13.19 -3.93
CA ILE A 211 4.60 12.23 -2.98
C ILE A 211 3.88 10.88 -3.05
N LEU A 212 2.56 10.86 -3.22
CA LEU A 212 1.78 9.62 -3.26
C LEU A 212 1.92 8.88 -4.59
N TYR A 213 1.97 9.61 -5.71
CA TYR A 213 2.05 9.07 -7.07
C TYR A 213 3.46 9.23 -7.67
N ARG A 214 4.28 8.18 -7.55
CA ARG A 214 5.65 8.15 -8.06
C ARG A 214 5.82 7.08 -9.15
N PRO A 215 5.39 7.32 -10.40
CA PRO A 215 5.38 6.28 -11.43
C PRO A 215 6.79 5.86 -11.91
N THR A 216 7.81 6.68 -11.69
CA THR A 216 9.15 6.47 -12.29
C THR A 216 10.21 6.03 -11.28
N SER A 217 10.41 6.78 -10.19
CA SER A 217 11.47 6.54 -9.22
C SER A 217 10.98 6.68 -7.78
N LEU A 218 11.72 6.08 -6.84
CA LEU A 218 11.52 6.22 -5.40
C LEU A 218 12.04 7.55 -4.83
N SER A 219 12.80 8.32 -5.59
CA SER A 219 13.50 9.50 -5.07
C SER A 219 13.73 10.51 -6.17
N GLU A 220 13.37 11.75 -5.90
CA GLU A 220 13.74 12.88 -6.74
C GLU A 220 15.20 13.28 -6.47
N GLU A 221 15.82 13.97 -7.42
CA GLU A 221 17.17 14.51 -7.23
C GLU A 221 17.15 15.62 -6.18
N ASN A 222 17.53 15.27 -4.95
CA ASN A 222 17.78 16.20 -3.86
C ASN A 222 19.15 15.83 -3.24
N PRO A 223 20.23 16.56 -3.57
CA PRO A 223 21.58 16.19 -3.19
C PRO A 223 21.89 16.43 -1.70
N ASP A 224 21.07 17.20 -0.99
CA ASP A 224 21.24 17.49 0.44
C ASP A 224 19.89 17.51 1.17
N PRO A 225 19.22 16.35 1.30
CA PRO A 225 17.88 16.30 1.87
C PRO A 225 17.92 16.59 3.37
N THR A 226 17.01 17.46 3.81
CA THR A 226 16.75 17.66 5.23
C THR A 226 15.96 16.48 5.80
N PRO A 227 15.89 16.30 7.14
CA PRO A 227 15.05 15.25 7.73
C PRO A 227 13.57 15.29 7.29
N GLN A 228 13.03 16.48 6.98
CA GLN A 228 11.67 16.66 6.47
C GLN A 228 11.51 16.20 5.02
N ASP A 229 12.60 16.15 4.26
CA ASP A 229 12.62 15.71 2.86
C ASP A 229 12.77 14.18 2.74
N ILE A 230 13.14 13.50 3.83
CA ILE A 230 13.29 12.03 3.88
C ILE A 230 11.97 11.42 4.38
N VAL A 231 11.25 10.75 3.50
CA VAL A 231 9.92 10.17 3.77
C VAL A 231 10.03 8.66 3.93
N ILE A 232 9.50 8.15 5.03
CA ILE A 232 9.38 6.72 5.31
C ILE A 232 7.99 6.29 4.86
N ARG A 233 7.92 5.82 3.62
CA ARG A 233 6.70 5.26 3.04
C ARG A 233 6.51 3.84 3.54
N ARG A 234 5.49 3.65 4.36
CA ARG A 234 5.09 2.33 4.86
C ARG A 234 3.90 1.84 4.04
N GLU A 235 3.91 0.55 3.76
CA GLU A 235 2.82 -0.15 3.11
C GLU A 235 2.31 -1.22 4.05
N ARG A 236 1.03 -1.13 4.43
CA ARG A 236 0.30 -2.26 4.99
C ARG A 236 -0.35 -3.02 3.85
N GLN A 237 0.09 -4.25 3.67
CA GLN A 237 -0.29 -5.12 2.57
C GLN A 237 -1.21 -6.21 3.10
N THR A 238 -2.42 -6.32 2.55
CA THR A 238 -3.43 -7.31 2.94
C THR A 238 -3.68 -8.29 1.79
N PHE A 239 -3.95 -9.55 2.14
CA PHE A 239 -4.21 -10.64 1.19
C PHE A 239 -5.48 -11.36 1.62
N ARG A 240 -6.49 -11.35 0.75
CA ARG A 240 -7.75 -12.07 0.98
C ARG A 240 -8.10 -12.90 -0.22
N ARG A 241 -8.60 -14.10 0.01
CA ARG A 241 -9.18 -14.93 -1.05
C ARG A 241 -10.68 -14.72 -1.08
N LEU A 242 -11.20 -14.39 -2.25
CA LEU A 242 -12.62 -14.19 -2.47
C LEU A 242 -13.37 -15.53 -2.42
N PRO A 243 -14.47 -15.65 -1.68
CA PRO A 243 -15.18 -16.91 -1.46
C PRO A 243 -15.87 -17.47 -2.72
N ARG A 244 -16.38 -16.62 -3.62
CA ARG A 244 -17.17 -17.01 -4.80
C ARG A 244 -16.28 -17.23 -6.03
N THR A 245 -15.43 -16.28 -6.38
CA THR A 245 -14.54 -16.39 -7.57
C THR A 245 -13.22 -17.10 -7.27
N GLY A 246 -12.82 -17.17 -5.99
CA GLY A 246 -11.54 -17.76 -5.60
C GLY A 246 -10.31 -16.91 -5.95
N ALA A 247 -10.49 -15.75 -6.58
CA ALA A 247 -9.43 -14.78 -6.86
C ALA A 247 -8.87 -14.17 -5.57
N LEU A 248 -7.69 -13.56 -5.64
CA LEU A 248 -7.07 -12.90 -4.50
C LEU A 248 -7.21 -11.39 -4.60
N VAL A 249 -7.70 -10.75 -3.55
CA VAL A 249 -7.61 -9.31 -3.36
C VAL A 249 -6.32 -9.00 -2.61
N PHE A 250 -5.44 -8.25 -3.25
CA PHE A 250 -4.25 -7.67 -2.67
C PHE A 250 -4.50 -6.18 -2.42
N GLY A 251 -4.56 -5.79 -1.14
CA GLY A 251 -4.78 -4.40 -0.74
C GLY A 251 -3.52 -3.75 -0.19
N VAL A 252 -3.25 -2.50 -0.55
CA VAL A 252 -2.08 -1.75 -0.09
C VAL A 252 -2.52 -0.41 0.51
N LYS A 253 -2.42 -0.26 1.84
CA LYS A 253 -2.54 1.03 2.50
C LYS A 253 -1.17 1.69 2.58
N THR A 254 -1.02 2.84 1.93
CA THR A 254 0.15 3.70 2.02
C THR A 254 0.07 4.61 3.24
N ILE A 255 1.16 4.73 3.99
CA ILE A 255 1.31 5.63 5.13
C ILE A 255 2.64 6.36 4.97
N LEU A 256 2.62 7.69 5.03
CA LEU A 256 3.79 8.54 4.93
C LEU A 256 4.15 9.11 6.31
N THR A 257 5.45 9.19 6.60
CA THR A 257 5.98 9.82 7.82
C THR A 257 7.35 10.38 7.50
N THR A 258 7.64 11.63 7.83
CA THR A 258 8.98 12.18 7.61
C THR A 258 9.96 11.68 8.67
N LEU A 259 11.26 11.74 8.38
CA LEU A 259 12.29 11.23 9.28
C LEU A 259 12.29 11.97 10.63
N ASP A 260 11.97 13.27 10.64
CA ASP A 260 11.92 14.07 11.86
C ASP A 260 10.73 13.73 12.77
N GLU A 261 9.62 13.29 12.19
CA GLU A 261 8.43 12.80 12.89
C GLU A 261 8.63 11.40 13.51
N LEU A 262 9.67 10.66 13.11
CA LEU A 262 9.89 9.33 13.67
C LEU A 262 10.16 9.38 15.18
N PRO A 263 9.50 8.50 15.96
CA PRO A 263 9.88 8.26 17.34
C PRO A 263 11.35 7.87 17.45
N MET A 264 12.02 8.27 18.54
CA MET A 264 13.45 7.99 18.74
C MET A 264 13.79 6.51 18.56
N GLN A 265 12.94 5.62 19.09
CA GLN A 265 13.16 4.18 19.00
C GLN A 265 13.14 3.68 17.54
N GLU A 266 12.24 4.20 16.71
CA GLU A 266 12.17 3.84 15.29
C GLU A 266 13.35 4.41 14.50
N LEU A 267 13.78 5.65 14.81
CA LEU A 267 14.95 6.26 14.19
C LEU A 267 16.22 5.44 14.48
N GLN A 268 16.40 4.97 15.72
CA GLN A 268 17.48 4.06 16.08
C GLN A 268 17.37 2.70 15.38
N ASN A 269 16.15 2.17 15.23
CA ASN A 269 15.91 0.92 14.53
C ASN A 269 16.23 1.03 13.04
N LEU A 270 15.83 2.13 12.40
CA LEU A 270 16.18 2.44 11.02
C LEU A 270 17.71 2.52 10.85
N ALA A 271 18.41 3.24 11.75
CA ALA A 271 19.87 3.33 11.73
C ALA A 271 20.57 1.96 11.87
N LYS A 272 20.04 1.05 12.69
CA LYS A 272 20.54 -0.33 12.81
C LYS A 272 20.35 -1.10 11.51
N GLU A 273 19.16 -1.03 10.91
CA GLU A 273 18.86 -1.77 9.68
C GLU A 273 19.74 -1.30 8.51
N ILE A 274 19.88 0.01 8.30
CA ILE A 274 20.71 0.59 7.23
C ILE A 274 22.15 0.06 7.27
N LYS A 275 22.73 0.00 8.48
CA LYS A 275 24.11 -0.49 8.69
C LYS A 275 24.25 -1.99 8.44
N SER A 276 23.14 -2.75 8.52
CA SER A 276 23.13 -4.20 8.32
C SER A 276 22.95 -4.62 6.86
N TRP A 277 22.54 -3.70 5.98
CA TRP A 277 22.22 -4.02 4.59
C TRP A 277 23.49 -4.33 3.78
N PRO A 278 23.51 -5.47 3.06
CA PRO A 278 24.49 -5.69 2.00
C PRO A 278 24.44 -4.60 0.94
N GLU A 279 25.53 -4.41 0.19
CA GLU A 279 25.65 -3.33 -0.80
C GLU A 279 24.50 -3.30 -1.81
N TYR A 280 24.20 -4.43 -2.44
CA TYR A 280 23.11 -4.55 -3.41
C TYR A 280 21.72 -4.21 -2.83
N VAL A 281 21.52 -4.39 -1.52
CA VAL A 281 20.28 -3.98 -0.84
C VAL A 281 20.29 -2.49 -0.57
N GLY A 282 21.44 -1.95 -0.16
CA GLY A 282 21.66 -0.52 0.02
C GLY A 282 21.39 0.25 -1.27
N GLU A 283 21.98 -0.18 -2.38
CA GLU A 283 21.77 0.37 -3.73
C GLU A 283 20.29 0.33 -4.13
N TYR A 284 19.65 -0.86 -4.02
CA TYR A 284 18.23 -1.02 -4.35
C TYR A 284 17.30 -0.12 -3.50
N LYS A 285 17.65 0.13 -2.24
CA LYS A 285 16.90 1.01 -1.33
C LYS A 285 17.37 2.47 -1.36
N GLY A 286 18.30 2.85 -2.25
CA GLY A 286 18.79 4.22 -2.40
C GLY A 286 19.59 4.74 -1.20
N ARG A 287 20.23 3.85 -0.42
CA ARG A 287 20.95 4.17 0.83
C ARG A 287 21.94 5.33 0.66
N GLU A 288 22.64 5.41 -0.46
CA GLU A 288 23.64 6.45 -0.70
C GLU A 288 23.03 7.86 -0.79
N VAL A 289 21.74 7.98 -1.15
CA VAL A 289 21.04 9.26 -1.30
C VAL A 289 20.64 9.83 0.06
N TRP A 290 20.04 9.02 0.93
CA TRP A 290 19.40 9.49 2.17
C TRP A 290 20.04 8.93 3.45
N GLY A 291 20.78 7.83 3.35
CA GLY A 291 21.33 7.08 4.49
C GLY A 291 22.28 7.89 5.36
N PRO A 292 23.29 8.59 4.78
CA PRO A 292 24.20 9.43 5.57
C PRO A 292 23.46 10.49 6.42
N LYS A 293 22.47 11.17 5.82
CA LYS A 293 21.65 12.19 6.49
C LYS A 293 20.77 11.58 7.58
N ALA A 294 20.19 10.42 7.32
CA ALA A 294 19.40 9.71 8.32
C ALA A 294 20.22 9.28 9.54
N LEU A 295 21.45 8.80 9.32
CA LEU A 295 22.37 8.43 10.40
C LEU A 295 22.84 9.65 11.20
N GLU A 296 23.23 10.73 10.53
CA GLU A 296 23.61 12.00 11.18
C GLU A 296 22.48 12.54 12.06
N TYR A 297 21.25 12.57 11.51
CA TYR A 297 20.07 13.01 12.25
C TYR A 297 19.79 12.12 13.47
N CYS A 298 19.88 10.80 13.33
CA CYS A 298 19.73 9.85 14.44
C CYS A 298 20.72 10.13 15.57
N GLU A 299 22.00 10.37 15.26
CA GLU A 299 23.01 10.69 16.25
C GLU A 299 22.74 12.01 16.96
N LYS A 300 22.39 13.06 16.20
CA LYS A 300 22.05 14.37 16.74
C LYS A 300 20.85 14.31 17.68
N LYS A 301 19.74 13.70 17.23
CA LYS A 301 18.51 13.54 18.03
C LYS A 301 18.79 12.71 19.29
N SER A 302 19.59 11.64 19.19
CA SER A 302 19.96 10.79 20.33
C SER A 302 20.75 11.55 21.41
N ARG A 303 21.71 12.40 21.01
CA ARG A 303 22.47 13.24 21.96
C ARG A 303 21.55 14.23 22.68
N MET A 304 20.62 14.86 21.97
CA MET A 304 19.63 15.77 22.56
C MET A 304 18.72 15.04 23.56
N TYR A 305 18.25 13.84 23.20
CA TYR A 305 17.38 13.03 24.07
C TYR A 305 18.08 12.59 25.37
N GLN A 306 19.39 12.34 25.32
CA GLN A 306 20.19 12.02 26.51
C GLN A 306 20.42 13.23 27.42
N GLN A 307 20.37 14.45 26.88
CA GLN A 307 20.60 15.69 27.63
C GLN A 307 19.33 16.24 28.28
N ASP A 308 18.14 16.00 27.71
CA ASP A 308 16.86 16.51 28.23
C ASP A 308 15.69 15.55 27.85
N PRO A 309 15.46 14.47 28.62
CA PRO A 309 14.45 13.45 28.29
C PRO A 309 13.00 13.97 28.35
N GLU A 310 12.72 14.99 29.16
CA GLU A 310 11.37 15.47 29.45
C GLU A 310 10.80 16.36 28.32
N LYS A 311 11.64 17.00 27.50
CA LYS A 311 11.19 17.86 26.39
C LYS A 311 10.79 17.13 25.10
N MET A 312 11.03 15.82 24.99
CA MET A 312 10.84 15.06 23.74
C MET A 312 9.72 13.99 23.82
N MET A 313 8.92 14.00 24.89
CA MET A 313 7.75 13.11 25.06
C MET A 313 6.42 13.75 24.62
N VAL A 314 6.47 14.94 24.00
CA VAL A 314 5.30 15.64 23.42
C VAL A 314 5.38 15.55 21.90
#